data_AF-A0A962KQS6-F1
#
_entry.id   AF-A0A962KQS6-F1
#
_cell.length_a   1.000
_cell.length_b   1.000
_cell.length_c   1.000
_cell.angle_alpha   90.00
_cell.angle_beta   90.00
_cell.angle_gamma   90.00
#
_symmetry.space_group_name_H-M   'P 1'
#
loop_
_entity.id
_entity.type
_entity.pdbx_description
1 polymer ?
#
loop_
_entity_poly.entity_id
_entity_poly.type
_entity_poly.pdbx_seq_one_letter_code
_entity_poly.pdbx_strand_id
1 'polypeptide(L)'
;MNDDGRYDSRRSKHPALFRAEYLLPTIIKGVLTQHIPLNAEAEHSIHTVISELEPDMALLCCANIAKEIYAYEKSRELDLAFLGNLSEKIVKEFRPVCALAQTNPDARNAKLKALLPRLAERMEKMMDNLELTKVALEIYDANAAEILGILLIQLHGQFLIVDQLIELRSETLFYEDIEAEEDMFPALAGMTVRDDSNIIPFPPRN
;
A
#
# COMPACT_ATOMS: atom_id res chain seq x y z
N MET A 1 -43.68 13.58 -8.93
CA MET A 1 -42.50 13.25 -9.75
C MET A 1 -41.52 14.39 -9.58
N ASN A 2 -40.46 14.11 -8.82
CA ASN A 2 -39.13 14.71 -8.81
C ASN A 2 -38.48 14.16 -7.53
N ASP A 3 -38.07 12.90 -7.64
CA ASP A 3 -37.29 12.19 -6.63
C ASP A 3 -35.83 12.54 -6.94
N ASP A 4 -35.38 13.65 -6.36
CA ASP A 4 -33.99 14.09 -6.41
C ASP A 4 -33.20 13.10 -5.55
N GLY A 5 -32.81 11.99 -6.18
CA GLY A 5 -31.94 10.95 -5.65
C GLY A 5 -30.53 11.47 -5.43
N ARG A 6 -30.38 12.47 -4.55
CA ARG A 6 -29.12 12.74 -3.87
C ARG A 6 -28.84 11.53 -3.01
N TYR A 7 -28.10 10.59 -3.59
CA TYR A 7 -27.38 9.58 -2.85
C TYR A 7 -26.58 10.32 -1.77
N ASP A 8 -27.09 10.26 -0.55
CA ASP A 8 -26.44 10.82 0.62
C ASP A 8 -25.17 9.99 0.86
N SER A 9 -24.04 10.47 0.32
CA SER A 9 -22.69 9.91 0.45
C SER A 9 -22.15 9.92 1.89
N ARG A 10 -23.04 10.07 2.87
CA ARG A 10 -22.78 10.06 4.31
C ARG A 10 -22.95 8.67 4.94
N ARG A 11 -23.17 7.60 4.17
CA ARG A 11 -23.23 6.23 4.70
C ARG A 11 -21.83 5.63 4.89
N SER A 12 -21.40 5.70 6.16
CA SER A 12 -20.22 5.11 6.81
C SER A 12 -18.88 5.82 6.56
N LYS A 13 -18.62 6.87 7.36
CA LYS A 13 -17.28 7.48 7.50
C LYS A 13 -16.37 6.74 8.50
N HIS A 14 -16.69 5.48 8.83
CA HIS A 14 -15.99 4.65 9.81
C HIS A 14 -15.63 3.18 9.42
N PRO A 15 -15.62 2.73 8.14
CA PRO A 15 -15.39 1.31 7.86
C PRO A 15 -13.91 0.88 7.85
N ALA A 16 -13.01 1.57 7.15
CA ALA A 16 -11.69 1.00 6.81
C ALA A 16 -10.75 0.80 8.01
N LEU A 17 -10.49 1.84 8.79
CA LEU A 17 -9.60 1.72 9.96
C LEU A 17 -10.15 0.76 11.01
N PHE A 18 -11.47 0.79 11.24
CA PHE A 18 -12.11 -0.17 12.16
C PHE A 18 -11.97 -1.61 11.66
N ARG A 19 -12.16 -1.83 10.35
CA ARG A 19 -11.96 -3.15 9.72
C ARG A 19 -10.52 -3.64 9.90
N ALA A 20 -9.55 -2.75 9.64
CA ALA A 20 -8.13 -3.04 9.71
C ALA A 20 -7.61 -3.26 11.13
N GLU A 21 -8.08 -2.48 12.11
CA GLU A 21 -7.56 -2.49 13.47
C GLU A 21 -8.28 -3.48 14.38
N TYR A 22 -9.58 -3.72 14.17
CA TYR A 22 -10.41 -4.44 15.13
C TYR A 22 -11.19 -5.59 14.51
N LEU A 23 -11.94 -5.37 13.43
CA LEU A 23 -12.89 -6.37 12.94
C LEU A 23 -12.18 -7.66 12.49
N LEU A 24 -11.29 -7.56 11.50
CA LEU A 24 -10.60 -8.73 10.95
C LEU A 24 -9.71 -9.41 11.99
N PRO A 25 -8.85 -8.69 12.74
CA PRO A 25 -8.04 -9.32 13.79
C PRO A 25 -8.89 -10.09 14.82
N THR A 26 -10.04 -9.53 15.24
CA THR A 26 -10.93 -10.20 16.19
C THR A 26 -11.58 -11.45 15.60
N ILE A 27 -12.02 -11.39 14.34
CA ILE A 27 -12.58 -12.56 13.64
C ILE A 27 -11.52 -13.66 13.53
N ILE A 28 -10.30 -13.32 13.10
CA ILE A 28 -9.20 -14.27 12.97
C ILE A 28 -8.86 -14.90 14.32
N LYS A 29 -8.77 -14.12 15.38
CA LYS A 29 -8.60 -14.65 16.74
C LYS A 29 -9.70 -15.66 17.10
N GLY A 30 -10.94 -15.37 16.76
CA GLY A 30 -12.07 -16.28 16.93
C GLY A 30 -11.89 -17.59 16.17
N VAL A 31 -11.49 -17.51 14.90
CA VAL A 31 -11.23 -18.70 14.05
C VAL A 31 -10.12 -19.57 14.65
N LEU A 32 -8.97 -18.96 15.00
CA LEU A 32 -7.82 -19.69 15.56
C LEU A 32 -8.16 -20.39 16.87
N THR A 33 -8.95 -19.74 17.74
CA THR A 33 -9.31 -20.30 19.05
C THR A 33 -10.39 -21.38 18.99
N GLN A 34 -11.26 -21.36 17.98
CA GLN A 34 -12.34 -22.34 17.85
C GLN A 34 -11.90 -23.64 17.17
N HIS A 35 -10.70 -23.69 16.57
CA HIS A 35 -10.19 -24.83 15.79
C HIS A 35 -11.16 -25.34 14.69
N ILE A 36 -12.05 -24.47 14.22
CA ILE A 36 -12.96 -24.77 13.12
C ILE A 36 -12.19 -24.52 11.83
N PRO A 37 -12.13 -25.47 10.88
CA PRO A 37 -11.52 -25.24 9.58
C PRO A 37 -12.09 -24.00 8.91
N LEU A 38 -11.21 -23.17 8.35
CA LEU A 38 -11.65 -22.03 7.54
C LEU A 38 -12.47 -22.59 6.35
N ASN A 39 -13.65 -22.04 6.13
CA ASN A 39 -14.48 -22.41 4.98
C ASN A 39 -14.25 -21.42 3.83
N ALA A 40 -14.56 -21.84 2.60
CA ALA A 40 -14.35 -21.03 1.42
C ALA A 40 -15.06 -19.66 1.46
N GLU A 41 -16.20 -19.56 2.16
CA GLU A 41 -16.92 -18.29 2.34
C GLU A 41 -16.16 -17.32 3.26
N ALA A 42 -15.59 -17.83 4.35
CA ALA A 42 -14.76 -17.07 5.27
C ALA A 42 -13.45 -16.63 4.60
N GLU A 43 -12.79 -17.54 3.87
CA GLU A 43 -11.61 -17.23 3.05
C GLU A 43 -11.90 -16.08 2.09
N HIS A 44 -12.97 -16.21 1.29
CA HIS A 44 -13.37 -15.20 0.33
C HIS A 44 -13.74 -13.86 0.99
N SER A 45 -14.37 -13.91 2.16
CA SER A 45 -14.73 -12.72 2.93
C SER A 45 -13.48 -11.97 3.42
N ILE A 46 -12.46 -12.69 3.91
CA ILE A 46 -11.19 -12.08 4.33
C ILE A 46 -10.51 -11.41 3.13
N HIS A 47 -10.42 -12.13 2.00
CA HIS A 47 -9.91 -11.57 0.75
C HIS A 47 -10.61 -10.26 0.36
N THR A 48 -11.94 -10.29 0.33
CA THR A 48 -12.77 -9.14 -0.09
C THR A 48 -12.52 -7.95 0.82
N VAL A 49 -12.58 -8.15 2.15
CA VAL A 49 -12.41 -7.05 3.10
C VAL A 49 -11.04 -6.39 2.98
N ILE A 50 -9.95 -7.17 2.81
CA ILE A 50 -8.60 -6.61 2.68
C ILE A 50 -8.42 -5.93 1.31
N SER A 51 -9.00 -6.48 0.25
CA SER A 51 -8.90 -5.91 -1.11
C SER A 51 -9.55 -4.52 -1.23
N GLU A 52 -10.56 -4.24 -0.40
CA GLU A 52 -11.23 -2.93 -0.34
C GLU A 52 -10.41 -1.86 0.43
N LEU A 53 -9.31 -2.24 1.07
CA LEU A 53 -8.47 -1.31 1.82
C LEU A 53 -7.43 -0.64 0.91
N GLU A 54 -7.13 0.62 1.23
CA GLU A 54 -5.95 1.29 0.67
C GLU A 54 -4.64 0.61 1.17
N PRO A 55 -3.53 0.71 0.42
CA PRO A 55 -2.31 -0.04 0.71
C PRO A 55 -1.77 0.10 2.15
N ASP A 56 -1.78 1.30 2.73
CA ASP A 56 -1.34 1.55 4.11
C ASP A 56 -2.26 0.88 5.15
N MET A 57 -3.58 0.94 4.91
CA MET A 57 -4.59 0.29 5.74
C MET A 57 -4.54 -1.23 5.62
N ALA A 58 -4.30 -1.75 4.41
CA ALA A 58 -4.12 -3.18 4.16
C ALA A 58 -2.88 -3.72 4.88
N LEU A 59 -1.75 -3.00 4.80
CA LEU A 59 -0.54 -3.35 5.55
C LEU A 59 -0.80 -3.34 7.07
N LEU A 60 -1.47 -2.31 7.58
CA LEU A 60 -1.84 -2.21 8.99
C LEU A 60 -2.75 -3.39 9.41
N CYS A 61 -3.71 -3.74 8.57
CA CYS A 61 -4.60 -4.88 8.79
C CYS A 61 -3.82 -6.19 8.88
N CYS A 62 -2.95 -6.46 7.90
CA CYS A 62 -2.11 -7.65 7.88
C CYS A 62 -1.20 -7.73 9.11
N ALA A 63 -0.62 -6.60 9.54
CA ALA A 63 0.19 -6.55 10.75
C ALA A 63 -0.62 -6.87 12.02
N ASN A 64 -1.84 -6.35 12.15
CA ASN A 64 -2.70 -6.69 13.29
C ASN A 64 -3.13 -8.16 13.28
N ILE A 65 -3.46 -8.73 12.11
CA ILE A 65 -3.79 -10.15 12.00
C ILE A 65 -2.58 -11.02 12.36
N ALA A 66 -1.39 -10.69 11.84
CA ALA A 66 -0.16 -11.41 12.17
C ALA A 66 0.20 -11.34 13.66
N LYS A 67 -0.14 -10.25 14.35
CA LYS A 67 -0.02 -10.17 15.82
C LYS A 67 -0.93 -11.15 16.54
N GLU A 68 -2.16 -11.33 16.08
CA GLU A 68 -3.07 -12.31 16.67
C GLU A 68 -2.59 -13.74 16.42
N ILE A 69 -2.06 -14.04 15.23
CA ILE A 69 -1.41 -15.33 14.93
C ILE A 69 -0.21 -15.54 15.84
N TYR A 70 0.69 -14.55 15.96
CA TYR A 70 1.82 -14.61 16.88
C TYR A 70 1.38 -14.86 18.33
N ALA A 71 0.37 -14.13 18.82
CA ALA A 71 -0.12 -14.28 20.19
C ALA A 71 -0.71 -15.67 20.43
N TYR A 72 -1.45 -16.19 19.46
CA TYR A 72 -2.02 -17.53 19.49
C TYR A 72 -0.93 -18.61 19.49
N GLU A 73 0.01 -18.56 18.55
CA GLU A 73 1.08 -19.57 18.43
C GLU A 73 2.09 -19.51 19.58
N LYS A 74 2.37 -18.31 20.11
CA LYS A 74 3.18 -18.16 21.33
C LYS A 74 2.57 -18.91 22.53
N SER A 75 1.24 -18.95 22.62
CA SER A 75 0.55 -19.72 23.68
C SER A 75 0.71 -21.23 23.53
N ARG A 76 1.16 -21.69 22.35
CA ARG A 76 1.45 -23.08 21.99
C ARG A 76 2.95 -23.36 21.89
N GLU A 77 3.77 -22.48 22.47
CA GLU A 77 5.23 -22.59 22.56
C GLU A 77 5.98 -22.53 21.22
N LEU A 78 5.34 -22.04 20.14
CA LEU A 78 6.02 -21.76 18.87
C LEU A 78 6.57 -20.33 18.87
N ASP A 79 7.89 -20.19 18.71
CA ASP A 79 8.54 -18.88 18.70
C ASP A 79 8.47 -18.22 17.31
N LEU A 80 7.54 -17.29 17.17
CA LEU A 80 7.39 -16.42 16.00
C LEU A 80 7.71 -14.96 16.36
N ALA A 81 8.67 -14.71 17.27
CA ALA A 81 9.01 -13.36 17.71
C ALA A 81 9.39 -12.41 16.57
N PHE A 82 9.98 -12.92 15.48
CA PHE A 82 10.30 -12.10 14.30
C PHE A 82 9.03 -11.50 13.66
N LEU A 83 7.95 -12.29 13.55
CA LEU A 83 6.66 -11.85 13.03
C LEU A 83 6.01 -10.83 13.97
N GLY A 84 5.99 -11.13 15.26
CA GLY A 84 5.44 -10.24 16.29
C GLY A 84 6.15 -8.88 16.34
N ASN A 85 7.49 -8.89 16.32
CA ASN A 85 8.30 -7.66 16.36
C ASN A 85 8.12 -6.78 15.12
N LEU A 86 8.12 -7.38 13.92
CA LEU A 86 7.89 -6.62 12.69
C LEU A 86 6.48 -6.03 12.68
N SER A 87 5.47 -6.83 13.06
CA SER A 87 4.08 -6.38 13.08
C SER A 87 3.86 -5.23 14.06
N GLU A 88 4.44 -5.30 15.25
CA GLU A 88 4.39 -4.21 16.23
C GLU A 88 5.07 -2.93 15.71
N LYS A 89 6.18 -3.08 14.98
CA LYS A 89 6.87 -1.95 14.35
C LYS A 89 5.99 -1.30 13.28
N ILE A 90 5.36 -2.10 12.41
CA ILE A 90 4.44 -1.61 11.37
C ILE A 90 3.26 -0.87 12.00
N VAL A 91 2.63 -1.45 13.03
CA VAL A 91 1.50 -0.82 13.73
C VAL A 91 1.89 0.53 14.31
N LYS A 92 3.06 0.62 14.97
CA LYS A 92 3.57 1.89 15.52
C LYS A 92 3.84 2.94 14.45
N GLU A 93 4.31 2.52 13.28
CA GLU A 93 4.67 3.41 12.18
C GLU A 93 3.44 3.92 11.41
N PHE A 94 2.50 3.03 11.06
CA PHE A 94 1.40 3.37 10.15
C PHE A 94 0.07 3.70 10.83
N ARG A 95 -0.19 3.23 12.06
CA ARG A 95 -1.45 3.54 12.77
C ARG A 95 -1.68 5.06 12.91
N PRO A 96 -0.70 5.89 13.30
CA PRO A 96 -0.91 7.34 13.42
C PRO A 96 -1.26 8.00 12.08
N VAL A 97 -0.72 7.49 10.98
CA VAL A 97 -0.99 8.01 9.62
C VAL A 97 -2.39 7.60 9.18
N CYS A 98 -2.75 6.33 9.39
CA CYS A 98 -4.06 5.79 9.09
C CYS A 98 -5.18 6.50 9.88
N ALA A 99 -4.93 6.83 11.16
CA ALA A 99 -5.87 7.55 12.01
C ALA A 99 -6.23 8.96 11.49
N LEU A 100 -5.34 9.58 10.71
CA LEU A 100 -5.60 10.89 10.10
C LEU A 100 -6.63 10.81 8.97
N ALA A 101 -6.92 9.63 8.41
CA ALA A 101 -7.93 9.49 7.35
C ALA A 101 -9.30 10.02 7.76
N GLN A 102 -9.64 9.95 9.05
CA GLN A 102 -10.93 10.36 9.58
C GLN A 102 -10.97 11.82 10.01
N THR A 103 -9.83 12.36 10.46
CA THR A 103 -9.76 13.66 11.14
C THR A 103 -9.12 14.75 10.28
N ASN A 104 -8.15 14.38 9.43
CA ASN A 104 -7.44 15.30 8.56
C ASN A 104 -6.86 14.55 7.32
N PRO A 105 -7.70 14.32 6.29
CA PRO A 105 -7.31 13.59 5.08
C PRO A 105 -6.14 14.21 4.31
N ASP A 106 -6.04 15.54 4.29
CA ASP A 106 -4.96 16.24 3.59
C ASP A 106 -3.61 16.00 4.28
N ALA A 107 -3.59 16.09 5.61
CA ALA A 107 -2.41 15.76 6.40
C ALA A 107 -2.04 14.27 6.30
N ARG A 108 -3.03 13.37 6.19
CA ARG A 108 -2.76 11.96 5.88
C ARG A 108 -2.04 11.82 4.55
N ASN A 109 -2.60 12.39 3.48
CA ASN A 109 -2.06 12.25 2.14
C ASN A 109 -0.64 12.80 2.03
N ALA A 110 -0.36 13.96 2.64
CA ALA A 110 0.99 14.52 2.69
C ALA A 110 1.98 13.60 3.42
N LYS A 111 1.60 13.03 4.57
CA LYS A 111 2.43 12.07 5.31
C LYS A 111 2.63 10.77 4.55
N LEU A 112 1.57 10.23 3.94
CA LEU A 112 1.63 8.99 3.19
C LEU A 112 2.56 9.13 1.96
N LYS A 113 2.49 10.26 1.25
CA LYS A 113 3.43 10.59 0.16
C LYS A 113 4.88 10.57 0.62
N ALA A 114 5.18 11.10 1.82
CA ALA A 114 6.53 11.08 2.38
C ALA A 114 6.97 9.67 2.82
N LEU A 115 6.02 8.81 3.19
CA LEU A 115 6.27 7.46 3.68
C LEU A 115 6.16 6.35 2.62
N LEU A 116 5.81 6.69 1.37
CA LEU A 116 5.58 5.71 0.31
C LEU A 116 6.74 4.72 0.10
N PRO A 117 8.03 5.14 0.09
CA PRO A 117 9.13 4.18 -0.02
C PRO A 117 9.23 3.24 1.20
N ARG A 118 8.91 3.75 2.40
CA ARG A 118 8.88 2.93 3.62
C ARG A 118 7.69 1.99 3.63
N LEU A 119 6.57 2.36 3.02
CA LEU A 119 5.41 1.49 2.86
C LEU A 119 5.79 0.26 2.03
N ALA A 120 6.43 0.47 0.88
CA ALA A 120 6.95 -0.61 0.03
C ALA A 120 7.92 -1.53 0.79
N GLU A 121 8.96 -0.96 1.44
CA GLU A 121 9.94 -1.73 2.24
C GLU A 121 9.26 -2.58 3.33
N ARG A 122 8.20 -2.04 3.95
CA ARG A 122 7.48 -2.72 5.03
C ARG A 122 6.56 -3.82 4.50
N MET A 123 5.97 -3.63 3.33
CA MET A 123 5.20 -4.67 2.65
C MET A 123 6.09 -5.84 2.26
N GLU A 124 7.25 -5.60 1.64
CA GLU A 124 8.22 -6.65 1.29
C GLU A 124 8.64 -7.47 2.50
N LYS A 125 9.12 -6.79 3.56
CA LYS A 125 9.54 -7.46 4.80
C LYS A 125 8.40 -8.24 5.45
N MET A 126 7.18 -7.74 5.33
CA MET A 126 6.01 -8.44 5.85
C MET A 126 5.73 -9.69 5.02
N MET A 127 5.79 -9.62 3.69
CA MET A 127 5.63 -10.77 2.81
C MET A 127 6.68 -11.84 3.11
N ASP A 128 7.96 -11.49 3.21
CA ASP A 128 9.03 -12.43 3.56
C ASP A 128 8.75 -13.17 4.89
N ASN A 129 8.35 -12.42 5.92
CA ASN A 129 8.06 -12.98 7.23
C ASN A 129 6.79 -13.85 7.23
N LEU A 130 5.77 -13.47 6.46
CA LEU A 130 4.53 -14.25 6.33
C LEU A 130 4.79 -15.55 5.57
N GLU A 131 5.60 -15.53 4.51
CA GLU A 131 5.95 -16.73 3.75
C GLU A 131 6.72 -17.73 4.62
N LEU A 132 7.74 -17.25 5.34
CA LEU A 132 8.50 -18.08 6.28
C LEU A 132 7.59 -18.68 7.37
N THR A 133 6.69 -17.87 7.92
CA THR A 133 5.76 -18.32 8.97
C THR A 133 4.75 -19.32 8.41
N LYS A 134 4.23 -19.10 7.21
CA LYS A 134 3.29 -20.00 6.56
C LYS A 134 3.90 -21.38 6.40
N VAL A 135 5.11 -21.47 5.84
CA VAL A 135 5.83 -22.75 5.67
C VAL A 135 6.02 -23.45 7.01
N ALA A 136 6.34 -22.70 8.07
CA ALA A 136 6.43 -23.28 9.40
C ALA A 136 5.09 -23.84 9.88
N LEU A 137 3.98 -23.13 9.66
CA LEU A 137 2.65 -23.49 10.17
C LEU A 137 1.89 -24.50 9.31
N GLU A 138 2.24 -24.74 8.04
CA GLU A 138 1.55 -25.69 7.15
C GLU A 138 1.37 -27.09 7.76
N ILE A 139 2.29 -27.51 8.64
CA ILE A 139 2.26 -28.82 9.30
C ILE A 139 1.57 -28.76 10.67
N TYR A 140 1.64 -27.62 11.39
CA TYR A 140 1.21 -27.51 12.79
C TYR A 140 -0.16 -26.86 12.96
N ASP A 141 -0.54 -25.96 12.07
CA ASP A 141 -1.81 -25.25 12.07
C ASP A 141 -2.21 -24.84 10.65
N ALA A 142 -3.02 -25.68 10.01
CA ALA A 142 -3.50 -25.45 8.66
C ALA A 142 -4.34 -24.16 8.54
N ASN A 143 -5.09 -23.79 9.58
CA ASN A 143 -5.90 -22.57 9.55
C ASN A 143 -5.02 -21.32 9.57
N ALA A 144 -4.04 -21.29 10.46
CA ALA A 144 -3.09 -20.18 10.52
C ALA A 144 -2.30 -20.08 9.20
N ALA A 145 -1.84 -21.20 8.65
CA ALA A 145 -1.16 -21.23 7.36
C ALA A 145 -2.04 -20.70 6.20
N GLU A 146 -3.32 -21.08 6.17
CA GLU A 146 -4.26 -20.61 5.15
C GLU A 146 -4.49 -19.09 5.27
N ILE A 147 -4.71 -18.59 6.49
CA ILE A 147 -4.86 -17.16 6.74
C ILE A 147 -3.61 -16.39 6.29
N LEU A 148 -2.41 -16.88 6.61
CA LEU A 148 -1.16 -16.28 6.14
C LEU A 148 -1.06 -16.29 4.60
N GLY A 149 -1.54 -17.35 3.95
CA GLY A 149 -1.66 -17.43 2.49
C GLY A 149 -2.54 -16.32 1.91
N ILE A 150 -3.71 -16.08 2.52
CA ILE A 150 -4.59 -14.97 2.14
C ILE A 150 -3.88 -13.63 2.30
N LEU A 151 -3.21 -13.40 3.43
CA LEU A 151 -2.48 -12.15 3.69
C LEU A 151 -1.37 -11.91 2.65
N LEU A 152 -0.62 -12.94 2.27
CA LEU A 152 0.42 -12.87 1.24
C LEU A 152 -0.15 -12.42 -0.10
N ILE A 153 -1.22 -13.05 -0.56
CA ILE A 153 -1.87 -12.70 -1.84
C ILE A 153 -2.32 -11.23 -1.80
N GLN A 154 -2.91 -10.79 -0.69
CA GLN A 154 -3.37 -9.42 -0.57
C GLN A 154 -2.22 -8.41 -0.50
N LEU A 155 -1.14 -8.71 0.24
CA LEU A 155 0.02 -7.83 0.30
C LEU A 155 0.73 -7.73 -1.05
N HIS A 156 0.83 -8.81 -1.83
CA HIS A 156 1.39 -8.74 -3.18
C HIS A 156 0.56 -7.80 -4.07
N GLY A 157 -0.77 -7.93 -4.06
CA GLY A 157 -1.65 -7.03 -4.82
C GLY A 157 -1.47 -5.57 -4.42
N GLN A 158 -1.40 -5.28 -3.12
CA GLN A 158 -1.23 -3.93 -2.61
C GLN A 158 0.17 -3.37 -2.86
N PHE A 159 1.20 -4.23 -2.83
CA PHE A 159 2.56 -3.85 -3.15
C PHE A 159 2.69 -3.40 -4.61
N LEU A 160 2.08 -4.12 -5.57
CA LEU A 160 2.06 -3.71 -6.97
C LEU A 160 1.42 -2.33 -7.17
N ILE A 161 0.37 -2.01 -6.42
CA ILE A 161 -0.25 -0.68 -6.42
C ILE A 161 0.74 0.37 -5.91
N VAL A 162 1.44 0.09 -4.80
CA VAL A 162 2.43 1.01 -4.22
C VAL A 162 3.61 1.23 -5.16
N ASP A 163 4.10 0.18 -5.80
CA ASP A 163 5.23 0.23 -6.74
C ASP A 163 4.90 1.13 -7.94
N GLN A 164 3.71 0.94 -8.54
CA GLN A 164 3.20 1.82 -9.60
C GLN A 164 3.06 3.28 -9.14
N LEU A 165 2.61 3.52 -7.91
CA LEU A 165 2.51 4.88 -7.36
C LEU A 165 3.88 5.54 -7.18
N ILE A 166 4.91 4.76 -6.85
CA ILE A 166 6.29 5.25 -6.75
C ILE A 166 6.83 5.60 -8.13
N GLU A 167 6.63 4.72 -9.12
CA GLU A 167 7.06 4.92 -10.51
C GLU A 167 6.43 6.18 -11.11
N LEU A 168 5.10 6.31 -11.06
CA LEU A 168 4.37 7.48 -11.58
C LEU A 168 4.85 8.80 -10.94
N ARG A 169 5.18 8.76 -9.65
CA ARG A 169 5.71 9.94 -8.96
C ARG A 169 7.12 10.30 -9.45
N SER A 170 7.96 9.30 -9.70
CA SER A 170 9.31 9.54 -10.22
C SER A 170 9.26 10.19 -11.60
N GLU A 171 8.32 9.77 -12.45
CA GLU A 171 8.08 10.38 -13.75
C GLU A 171 7.56 11.82 -13.61
N THR A 172 6.60 12.05 -12.71
CA THR A 172 6.03 13.41 -12.52
C THR A 172 7.06 14.40 -11.99
N LEU A 173 7.90 13.98 -11.03
CA LEU A 173 9.00 14.82 -10.54
C LEU A 173 10.03 15.11 -11.64
N PHE A 174 10.30 14.15 -12.52
CA PHE A 174 11.18 14.36 -13.66
C PHE A 174 10.64 15.44 -14.62
N TYR A 175 9.32 15.50 -14.86
CA TYR A 175 8.71 16.56 -15.67
C TYR A 175 8.65 17.91 -14.96
N GLU A 176 8.37 17.95 -13.65
CA GLU A 176 8.42 19.19 -12.86
C GLU A 176 9.84 19.79 -12.81
N ASP A 177 10.88 18.93 -12.74
CA ASP A 177 12.28 19.35 -12.81
C ASP A 177 12.68 19.85 -14.21
N ILE A 178 12.15 19.26 -15.29
CA ILE A 178 12.36 19.75 -16.67
C ILE A 178 11.69 21.12 -16.88
N GLU A 179 10.45 21.29 -16.44
CA GLU A 179 9.74 22.57 -16.57
C GLU A 179 10.42 23.66 -15.72
N ALA A 180 10.95 23.31 -14.54
CA ALA A 180 11.74 24.23 -13.71
C ALA A 180 13.12 24.57 -14.33
N GLU A 181 13.75 23.64 -15.06
CA GLU A 181 14.98 23.91 -15.83
C GLU A 181 14.72 24.74 -17.10
N GLU A 182 13.58 24.58 -17.77
CA GLU A 182 13.18 25.41 -18.91
C GLU A 182 12.92 26.87 -18.51
N ASP A 183 12.39 27.12 -17.30
CA ASP A 183 12.25 28.46 -16.72
C ASP A 183 13.58 29.06 -16.22
N MET A 184 14.66 28.27 -16.17
CA MET A 184 16.02 28.71 -15.84
C MET A 184 16.87 29.16 -17.04
N PHE A 185 16.30 29.19 -18.27
CA PHE A 185 16.92 29.82 -19.43
C PHE A 185 16.32 31.19 -19.83
N PRO A 186 16.34 32.24 -18.98
CA PRO A 186 16.09 33.60 -19.45
C PRO A 186 17.36 34.20 -20.06
N ALA A 187 17.87 33.65 -21.17
CA ALA A 187 19.06 34.22 -21.84
C ALA A 187 19.24 33.94 -23.34
N LEU A 188 18.25 33.41 -24.08
CA LEU A 188 18.35 33.29 -25.55
C LEU A 188 17.23 33.96 -26.34
N ALA A 189 16.28 34.64 -25.68
CA ALA A 189 15.27 35.48 -26.34
C ALA A 189 15.81 36.85 -26.84
N GLY A 190 17.13 37.01 -26.95
CA GLY A 190 17.79 38.26 -27.34
C GLY A 190 18.78 38.15 -28.50
N MET A 191 18.98 36.97 -29.11
CA MET A 191 19.80 36.87 -30.33
C MET A 191 18.90 37.03 -31.54
N THR A 192 18.74 38.28 -31.95
CA THR A 192 18.27 38.64 -33.29
C THR A 192 19.14 37.96 -34.33
N VAL A 193 18.61 36.91 -34.96
CA VAL A 193 19.11 36.40 -36.23
C VAL A 193 18.66 37.38 -37.33
N ARG A 194 19.55 38.27 -37.74
CA ARG A 194 19.59 38.95 -39.05
C ARG A 194 21.01 39.47 -39.26
N ASP A 195 21.65 39.39 -40.41
CA ASP A 195 21.56 38.64 -41.67
C ASP A 195 22.82 39.13 -42.39
N ASP A 196 23.73 38.25 -42.78
CA ASP A 196 24.71 38.56 -43.83
C ASP A 196 25.25 37.26 -44.40
N SER A 197 24.51 36.77 -45.41
CA SER A 197 24.99 36.09 -46.61
C SER A 197 26.17 35.11 -46.48
N ASN A 198 25.86 33.81 -46.37
CA ASN A 198 26.73 32.75 -46.86
C ASN A 198 25.96 31.87 -47.85
N ILE A 199 25.66 32.46 -49.01
CA ILE A 199 25.27 31.70 -50.20
C ILE A 199 26.51 30.92 -50.64
N ILE A 200 26.45 29.59 -50.62
CA ILE A 200 27.45 28.73 -51.26
C ILE A 200 27.01 28.52 -52.72
N PRO A 201 27.70 29.06 -53.73
CA PRO A 201 27.32 28.81 -55.12
C PRO A 201 27.79 27.41 -55.55
N PHE A 202 26.84 26.61 -56.05
CA PHE A 202 27.15 25.35 -56.75
C PHE A 202 27.52 25.64 -58.21
N PRO A 203 28.52 24.95 -58.80
CA PRO A 203 28.88 25.16 -60.19
C PRO A 203 27.82 24.58 -61.14
N PRO A 204 27.53 25.26 -62.28
CA PRO A 204 26.60 24.75 -63.27
C PRO A 204 27.18 23.50 -63.96
N ARG A 205 26.34 22.48 -64.11
CA ARG A 205 26.67 21.25 -64.84
C ARG A 205 26.77 21.56 -66.33
N ASN A 206 27.93 21.27 -66.94
CA ASN A 206 28.06 21.04 -68.38
C ASN A 206 27.79 19.58 -68.70
#